data_AF-A0A935RBI0-F1
#
_entry.id   AF-A0A935RBI0-F1
#
_cell.length_a   1.000
_cell.length_b   1.000
_cell.length_c   1.000
_cell.angle_alpha   90.00
_cell.angle_beta   90.00
_cell.angle_gamma   90.00
#
_symmetry.space_group_name_H-M   'P 1'
#
loop_
_entity.id
_entity.type
_entity.pdbx_description
1 polymer ?
#
loop_
_entity_poly.entity_id
_entity_poly.type
_entity_poly.pdbx_seq_one_letter_code
_entity_poly.pdbx_strand_id
1 'polypeptide(L)'
;MPRYELRARRLKATDSQIEIWQLPAPATSHIKTPVYIAGLKGRNLALVEHRLLRRLKLAGMDLGGLPLDDLRRFAVNEDLAINIGLLFRALAPMRNREHMLAVSAGIEAMPKEEAAYWLGMAMHRKYPRRVLMALRFLLIEPGT
;
A
#
# COMPACT_ATOMS: atom_id res chain seq x y z
N MET A 1 8.02 2.15 18.96
CA MET A 1 7.04 1.63 17.97
C MET A 1 7.71 1.49 16.61
N PRO A 2 7.24 0.58 15.73
CA PRO A 2 7.71 0.50 14.34
C PRO A 2 7.53 1.83 13.62
N ARG A 3 8.42 2.14 12.68
CA ARG A 3 8.37 3.38 11.88
C ARG A 3 8.14 3.02 10.41
N TYR A 4 7.26 3.76 9.76
CA TYR A 4 6.92 3.56 8.37
C TYR A 4 7.02 4.86 7.59
N GLU A 5 7.35 4.74 6.32
CA GLU A 5 7.55 5.86 5.41
C GLU A 5 6.86 5.60 4.08
N LEU A 6 6.01 6.54 3.67
CA LEU A 6 5.47 6.60 2.32
C LEU A 6 6.38 7.45 1.45
N ARG A 7 6.82 6.89 0.33
CA ARG A 7 7.65 7.55 -0.66
C ARG A 7 6.84 7.78 -1.92
N ALA A 8 6.66 9.03 -2.32
CA ALA A 8 5.99 9.40 -3.56
C ALA A 8 7.01 9.99 -4.53
N ARG A 9 6.98 9.55 -5.79
CA ARG A 9 7.85 10.06 -6.86
C ARG A 9 7.06 10.22 -8.14
N ARG A 10 7.28 11.31 -8.86
CA ARG A 10 6.81 11.44 -10.24
C ARG A 10 7.81 10.79 -11.19
N LEU A 11 7.31 9.98 -12.10
CA LEU A 11 8.05 9.40 -13.22
C LEU A 11 7.89 10.30 -14.45
N LYS A 12 8.58 9.97 -15.55
CA LYS A 12 8.44 10.69 -16.82
C LYS A 12 7.01 10.53 -17.37
N ALA A 13 6.54 11.52 -18.13
CA ALA A 13 5.28 11.48 -18.88
C ALA A 13 4.03 11.10 -18.04
N THR A 14 3.78 11.86 -16.96
CA THR A 14 2.58 11.78 -16.08
C THR A 14 2.45 10.56 -15.18
N ASP A 15 3.30 9.55 -15.32
CA ASP A 15 3.30 8.42 -14.39
C ASP A 15 3.77 8.86 -12.99
N SER A 16 3.12 8.34 -11.94
CA SER A 16 3.57 8.45 -10.55
C SER A 16 3.91 7.06 -10.01
N GLN A 17 4.75 7.04 -8.96
CA GLN A 17 5.04 5.85 -8.19
C GLN A 17 4.91 6.20 -6.71
N ILE A 18 4.21 5.35 -5.97
CA ILE A 18 4.12 5.45 -4.51
C ILE A 18 4.56 4.12 -3.90
N GLU A 19 5.38 4.20 -2.87
CA GLU A 19 5.96 3.06 -2.16
C GLU A 19 5.75 3.22 -0.66
N ILE A 20 5.62 2.09 0.04
CA ILE A 20 5.66 2.01 1.50
C ILE A 20 6.91 1.25 1.93
N TRP A 21 7.58 1.81 2.93
CA TRP A 21 8.80 1.29 3.52
C TRP A 21 8.64 1.16 5.03
N GLN A 22 9.23 0.13 5.61
CA GLN A 22 9.45 0.02 7.05
C GLN A 22 10.87 0.49 7.36
N LEU A 23 11.00 1.44 8.28
CA LEU A 23 12.28 2.01 8.68
C LEU A 23 12.85 1.28 9.91
N PRO A 24 14.18 1.31 10.09
CA PRO A 24 14.81 0.95 11.36
C PRO A 24 14.22 1.74 12.52
N ALA A 25 13.88 1.06 13.61
CA ALA A 25 13.37 1.67 14.82
C ALA A 25 13.79 0.84 16.04
N PRO A 26 13.84 1.43 17.26
CA PRO A 26 14.19 0.69 18.47
C PRO A 26 13.31 -0.55 18.72
N ALA A 27 12.03 -0.49 18.34
CA ALA A 27 11.09 -1.61 18.46
C ALA A 27 11.30 -2.72 17.41
N THR A 28 12.09 -2.46 16.37
CA THR A 28 12.39 -3.38 15.27
C THR A 28 13.89 -3.47 15.05
N SER A 29 14.63 -3.79 16.12
CA SER A 29 16.11 -3.82 16.14
C SER A 29 16.75 -4.76 15.12
N HIS A 30 16.01 -5.76 14.64
CA HIS A 30 16.42 -6.65 13.54
C HIS A 30 16.41 -5.96 12.16
N ILE A 31 15.70 -4.84 12.00
CA ILE A 31 15.67 -4.04 10.77
C ILE A 31 16.81 -3.03 10.82
N LYS A 32 17.92 -3.35 10.13
CA LYS A 32 19.11 -2.47 10.06
C LYS A 32 19.07 -1.48 8.90
N THR A 33 18.28 -1.77 7.87
CA THR A 33 18.09 -0.93 6.68
C THR A 33 16.61 -0.83 6.34
N PRO A 34 16.14 0.22 5.67
CA PRO A 34 14.75 0.31 5.23
C PRO A 34 14.31 -0.93 4.44
N VAL A 35 13.19 -1.54 4.84
CA VAL A 35 12.60 -2.70 4.18
C VAL A 35 11.47 -2.25 3.28
N TYR A 36 11.54 -2.60 2.00
CA TYR A 36 10.47 -2.33 1.06
C TYR A 36 9.25 -3.20 1.37
N ILE A 37 8.11 -2.57 1.65
CA ILE A 37 6.84 -3.28 1.86
C ILE A 37 6.14 -3.44 0.54
N ALA A 38 5.82 -2.37 -0.16
CA ALA A 38 5.06 -2.44 -1.40
C ALA A 38 5.14 -1.15 -2.19
N GLY A 39 4.70 -1.18 -3.44
CA GLY A 39 4.64 -0.01 -4.30
C GLY A 39 3.74 -0.23 -5.49
N LEU A 40 3.14 0.86 -5.96
CA LEU A 40 2.24 0.88 -7.09
C LEU A 40 2.65 2.04 -8.02
N LYS A 41 2.50 1.83 -9.33
CA LYS A 41 2.85 2.82 -10.35
C LYS A 41 1.95 2.72 -11.57
N GLY A 42 1.99 3.77 -12.40
CA GLY A 42 1.30 3.83 -13.69
C GLY A 42 -0.22 3.62 -13.56
N ARG A 43 -0.81 2.89 -14.51
CA ARG A 43 -2.26 2.66 -14.59
C ARG A 43 -2.89 2.22 -13.27
N ASN A 44 -2.29 1.27 -12.56
CA ASN A 44 -2.91 0.74 -11.35
C ASN A 44 -2.90 1.75 -10.21
N LEU A 45 -1.87 2.59 -10.14
CA LEU A 45 -1.85 3.71 -9.21
C LEU A 45 -2.88 4.76 -9.59
N ALA A 46 -2.94 5.17 -10.86
CA ALA A 46 -3.90 6.17 -11.34
C ALA A 46 -5.36 5.81 -11.01
N LEU A 47 -5.71 4.52 -11.01
CA LEU A 47 -7.05 4.03 -10.65
C LEU A 47 -7.42 4.25 -9.18
N VAL A 48 -6.45 4.23 -8.27
CA VAL A 48 -6.67 4.34 -6.81
C VAL A 48 -6.08 5.62 -6.20
N GLU A 49 -5.38 6.42 -6.99
CA GLU A 49 -4.65 7.60 -6.55
C GLU A 49 -5.56 8.57 -5.80
N HIS A 50 -6.70 8.93 -6.37
CA HIS A 50 -7.65 9.84 -5.71
C HIS A 50 -8.15 9.32 -4.35
N ARG A 51 -8.37 8.00 -4.19
CA ARG A 51 -8.77 7.39 -2.91
C ARG A 51 -7.61 7.45 -1.91
N LEU A 52 -6.41 7.11 -2.36
CA LEU A 52 -5.20 7.15 -1.56
C LEU A 52 -4.89 8.58 -1.06
N LEU A 53 -4.94 9.58 -1.95
CA LEU A 53 -4.72 10.99 -1.60
C LEU A 53 -5.72 11.46 -0.54
N ARG A 54 -7.00 11.09 -0.69
CA ARG A 54 -8.04 11.42 0.31
C ARG A 54 -7.72 10.82 1.68
N ARG A 55 -7.28 9.56 1.73
CA ARG A 55 -6.92 8.88 2.98
C ARG A 55 -5.68 9.50 3.63
N LEU A 56 -4.69 9.87 2.84
CA LEU A 56 -3.49 10.55 3.34
C LEU A 56 -3.86 11.92 3.92
N LYS A 57 -4.73 12.68 3.24
CA LYS A 57 -5.26 13.95 3.77
C LYS A 57 -6.02 13.78 5.09
N LEU A 58 -6.87 12.74 5.20
CA LEU A 58 -7.58 12.42 6.45
C LEU A 58 -6.62 12.04 7.59
N ALA A 59 -5.48 11.44 7.26
CA ALA A 59 -4.42 11.14 8.22
C ALA A 59 -3.54 12.36 8.56
N GLY A 60 -3.93 13.57 8.14
CA GLY A 60 -3.18 14.80 8.39
C GLY A 60 -1.95 14.99 7.49
N MET A 61 -1.81 14.19 6.44
CA MET A 61 -0.70 14.27 5.50
C MET A 61 -1.16 15.04 4.26
N ASP A 62 -0.70 16.29 4.13
CA ASP A 62 -0.97 17.06 2.92
C ASP A 62 0.08 16.76 1.84
N LEU A 63 -0.40 16.37 0.67
CA LEU A 63 0.41 16.14 -0.52
C LEU A 63 0.43 17.39 -1.42
N GLY A 64 -0.26 18.47 -1.03
CA GLY A 64 -0.39 19.72 -1.75
C GLY A 64 0.82 20.64 -1.64
N GLY A 65 1.16 21.30 -2.76
CA GLY A 65 1.91 22.57 -2.77
C GLY A 65 3.42 22.53 -3.04
N LEU A 66 4.09 21.39 -2.90
CA LEU A 66 5.56 21.32 -3.12
C LEU A 66 5.90 20.88 -4.56
N PRO A 67 7.12 21.15 -5.08
CA PRO A 67 7.50 20.78 -6.44
C PRO A 67 7.33 19.29 -6.76
N LEU A 68 7.01 18.98 -8.01
CA LEU A 68 6.59 17.67 -8.49
C LEU A 68 7.75 16.76 -8.95
N ASP A 69 8.99 17.28 -8.97
CA ASP A 69 10.17 16.56 -9.49
C ASP A 69 11.00 15.84 -8.42
N ASP A 70 10.64 15.99 -7.14
CA ASP A 70 11.41 15.43 -6.03
C ASP A 70 10.74 14.24 -5.33
N LEU A 71 11.58 13.31 -4.86
CA LEU A 71 11.16 12.20 -4.01
C LEU A 71 10.58 12.76 -2.69
N ARG A 72 9.28 12.64 -2.48
CA ARG A 72 8.64 13.04 -1.23
C ARG A 72 8.58 11.87 -0.26
N ARG A 73 8.82 12.14 1.02
CA ARG A 73 8.79 11.16 2.11
C ARG A 73 7.84 11.63 3.20
N PHE A 74 6.94 10.76 3.61
CA PHE A 74 5.94 11.04 4.64
C PHE A 74 6.02 9.97 5.72
N ALA A 75 6.13 10.38 6.98
CA ALA A 75 5.93 9.47 8.08
C ALA A 75 4.48 9.02 8.08
N VAL A 76 4.24 7.71 8.05
CA VAL A 76 2.89 7.13 8.13
C VAL A 76 2.74 6.33 9.41
N ASN A 77 1.56 6.39 10.00
CA ASN A 77 1.25 5.53 11.14
C ASN A 77 1.16 4.07 10.68
N GLU A 78 1.27 3.14 11.63
CA GLU A 78 1.35 1.71 11.36
C GLU A 78 0.10 1.17 10.65
N ASP A 79 -1.09 1.57 11.09
CA ASP A 79 -2.36 1.10 10.52
C ASP A 79 -2.49 1.47 9.04
N LEU A 80 -2.26 2.75 8.72
CA LEU A 80 -2.28 3.23 7.35
C LEU A 80 -1.19 2.57 6.50
N ALA A 81 0.01 2.36 7.05
CA ALA A 81 1.11 1.71 6.35
C ALA A 81 0.81 0.24 6.00
N ILE A 82 0.21 -0.51 6.93
CA ILE A 82 -0.22 -1.90 6.72
C ILE A 82 -1.27 -1.95 5.62
N ASN A 83 -2.29 -1.09 5.72
CA ASN A 83 -3.40 -1.10 4.78
C ASN A 83 -2.93 -0.72 3.35
N ILE A 84 -2.13 0.34 3.20
CA ILE A 84 -1.54 0.74 1.90
C ILE A 84 -0.60 -0.36 1.37
N GLY A 85 0.23 -0.95 2.25
CA GLY A 85 1.14 -2.02 1.89
C GLY A 85 0.43 -3.24 1.30
N LEU A 86 -0.67 -3.65 1.93
CA LEU A 86 -1.52 -4.74 1.45
C LEU A 86 -2.21 -4.37 0.14
N LEU A 87 -2.81 -3.17 0.06
CA LEU A 87 -3.47 -2.65 -1.13
C LEU A 87 -2.55 -2.70 -2.35
N PHE A 88 -1.34 -2.16 -2.25
CA PHE A 88 -0.39 -2.13 -3.35
C PHE A 88 0.02 -3.53 -3.81
N ARG A 89 0.29 -4.45 -2.88
CA ARG A 89 0.60 -5.85 -3.20
C ARG A 89 -0.56 -6.55 -3.90
N ALA A 90 -1.79 -6.32 -3.42
CA ALA A 90 -2.99 -6.88 -4.00
C ALA A 90 -3.22 -6.34 -5.41
N LEU A 91 -3.08 -5.04 -5.65
CA LEU A 91 -3.39 -4.43 -6.94
C LEU A 91 -2.29 -4.56 -8.00
N ALA A 92 -1.02 -4.72 -7.61
CA ALA A 92 0.12 -4.67 -8.55
C ALA A 92 -0.02 -5.54 -9.82
N PRO A 93 -0.48 -6.80 -9.76
CA PRO A 93 -0.63 -7.62 -10.97
C PRO A 93 -2.02 -7.52 -11.63
N MET A 94 -2.96 -6.76 -11.06
CA MET A 94 -4.34 -6.70 -11.55
C MET A 94 -4.48 -5.83 -12.79
N ARG A 95 -5.48 -6.14 -13.63
CA ARG A 95 -5.78 -5.41 -14.87
C ARG A 95 -7.26 -5.08 -15.04
N ASN A 96 -8.14 -5.92 -14.50
CA ASN A 96 -9.59 -5.70 -14.51
C ASN A 96 -9.95 -4.60 -13.50
N ARG A 97 -10.53 -3.51 -14.00
CA ARG A 97 -10.87 -2.32 -13.21
C ARG A 97 -11.92 -2.60 -12.15
N GLU A 98 -12.96 -3.37 -12.46
CA GLU A 98 -14.04 -3.68 -11.53
C GLU A 98 -13.52 -4.49 -10.35
N HIS A 99 -12.76 -5.55 -10.63
CA HIS A 99 -12.14 -6.36 -9.59
C HIS A 99 -11.15 -5.56 -8.73
N MET A 100 -10.41 -4.63 -9.35
CA MET A 100 -9.52 -3.74 -8.60
C MET A 100 -10.29 -2.83 -7.64
N LEU A 101 -11.45 -2.32 -8.05
CA LEU A 101 -12.30 -1.50 -7.18
C LEU A 101 -12.86 -2.34 -6.02
N ALA A 102 -13.33 -3.56 -6.28
CA ALA A 102 -13.81 -4.48 -5.24
C ALA A 102 -12.71 -4.80 -4.22
N VAL A 103 -11.53 -5.20 -4.70
CA VAL A 103 -10.36 -5.48 -3.83
C VAL A 103 -9.94 -4.24 -3.05
N SER A 104 -9.95 -3.06 -3.66
CA SER A 104 -9.60 -1.81 -2.98
C SER A 104 -10.57 -1.50 -1.85
N ALA A 105 -11.88 -1.58 -2.11
CA ALA A 105 -12.92 -1.33 -1.11
C ALA A 105 -12.84 -2.36 0.04
N GLY A 106 -12.65 -3.64 -0.29
CA GLY A 106 -12.51 -4.70 0.70
C GLY A 106 -11.30 -4.50 1.62
N ILE A 107 -10.13 -4.14 1.07
CA ILE A 107 -8.94 -3.82 1.87
C ILE A 107 -9.15 -2.53 2.67
N GLU A 108 -9.80 -1.51 2.11
CA GLU A 108 -10.08 -0.25 2.81
C GLU A 108 -11.00 -0.43 4.03
N ALA A 109 -11.96 -1.37 3.96
CA ALA A 109 -12.88 -1.69 5.05
C ALA A 109 -12.31 -2.69 6.07
N MET A 110 -11.14 -3.27 5.79
CA MET A 110 -10.54 -4.34 6.59
C MET A 110 -10.03 -3.82 7.94
N PRO A 111 -10.36 -4.49 9.06
CA PRO A 111 -9.75 -4.19 10.36
C PRO A 111 -8.23 -4.31 10.33
N LYS A 112 -7.55 -3.54 11.18
CA LYS A 112 -6.09 -3.49 11.25
C LYS A 112 -5.48 -4.89 11.41
N GLU A 113 -6.04 -5.70 12.30
CA GLU A 113 -5.54 -7.03 12.65
C GLU A 113 -5.59 -7.97 11.43
N GLU A 114 -6.69 -7.92 10.68
CA GLU A 114 -6.87 -8.72 9.48
C GLU A 114 -5.93 -8.26 8.36
N ALA A 115 -5.81 -6.95 8.15
CA ALA A 115 -4.89 -6.39 7.16
C ALA A 115 -3.43 -6.73 7.50
N ALA A 116 -3.06 -6.69 8.78
CA ALA A 116 -1.75 -7.07 9.28
C ALA A 116 -1.47 -8.56 9.04
N TYR A 117 -2.45 -9.43 9.30
CA TYR A 117 -2.35 -10.87 9.05
C TYR A 117 -2.10 -11.17 7.56
N TRP A 118 -2.92 -10.60 6.67
CA TRP A 118 -2.74 -10.77 5.22
C TRP A 118 -1.41 -10.21 4.72
N LEU A 119 -1.00 -9.04 5.18
CA LEU A 119 0.28 -8.44 4.80
C LEU A 119 1.45 -9.30 5.28
N GLY A 120 1.44 -9.75 6.54
CA GLY A 120 2.46 -10.63 7.09
C GLY A 120 2.59 -11.93 6.28
N MET A 121 1.46 -12.53 5.89
CA MET A 121 1.48 -13.69 5.01
C MET A 121 2.03 -13.36 3.61
N ALA A 122 1.65 -12.23 3.03
CA ALA A 122 2.13 -11.79 1.72
C ALA A 122 3.61 -11.37 1.71
N MET A 123 4.19 -11.08 2.87
CA MET A 123 5.60 -10.74 3.05
C MET A 123 6.49 -11.96 3.32
N HIS A 124 6.01 -12.92 4.11
CA HIS A 124 6.89 -13.91 4.74
C HIS A 124 6.59 -15.38 4.37
N ARG A 125 5.43 -15.68 3.78
CA ARG A 125 5.12 -17.07 3.36
C ARG A 125 5.98 -17.50 2.18
N LYS A 126 6.19 -18.81 2.05
CA LYS A 126 6.89 -19.45 0.91
C LYS A 126 6.28 -19.08 -0.46
N TYR A 127 4.96 -18.89 -0.54
CA TYR A 127 4.23 -18.61 -1.79
C TYR A 127 3.34 -17.36 -1.67
N PRO A 128 3.92 -16.14 -1.60
CA PRO A 128 3.17 -14.92 -1.31
C PRO A 128 2.18 -14.53 -2.41
N ARG A 129 2.46 -14.90 -3.67
CA ARG A 129 1.52 -14.67 -4.79
C ARG A 129 0.22 -15.44 -4.63
N ARG A 130 0.26 -16.67 -4.08
CA ARG A 130 -0.93 -17.49 -3.81
C ARG A 130 -1.77 -16.90 -2.69
N VAL A 131 -1.12 -16.35 -1.65
CA VAL A 131 -1.80 -15.62 -0.57
C VAL A 131 -2.59 -14.44 -1.15
N LEU A 132 -1.94 -13.59 -1.96
CA LEU A 132 -2.58 -12.43 -2.57
C LEU A 132 -3.67 -12.83 -3.57
N MET A 133 -3.52 -13.97 -4.25
CA MET A 133 -4.56 -14.49 -5.13
C MET A 133 -5.80 -14.92 -4.33
N ALA A 134 -5.62 -15.66 -3.24
CA ALA A 134 -6.72 -16.08 -2.36
C ALA A 134 -7.44 -14.86 -1.77
N LEU A 135 -6.70 -13.86 -1.28
CA LEU A 135 -7.29 -12.61 -0.81
C LEU A 135 -8.13 -11.92 -1.90
N ARG A 136 -7.62 -11.82 -3.13
CA ARG A 136 -8.38 -11.21 -4.23
C ARG A 136 -9.68 -11.96 -4.50
N PHE A 137 -9.66 -13.30 -4.52
CA PHE A 137 -10.88 -14.10 -4.71
C PHE A 137 -11.91 -13.79 -3.62
N LEU A 138 -11.51 -13.81 -2.35
CA LEU A 138 -12.40 -13.51 -1.22
C LEU A 138 -13.06 -12.12 -1.31
N LEU A 139 -12.34 -11.13 -1.84
CA LEU A 139 -12.85 -9.75 -1.92
C LEU A 139 -13.64 -9.44 -3.20
N ILE A 140 -13.47 -10.24 -4.26
CA ILE A 140 -14.21 -10.08 -5.52
C ILE A 140 -15.53 -10.86 -5.46
N GLU A 141 -15.46 -12.07 -4.89
CA GLU A 141 -16.60 -12.98 -4.73
C GLU A 141 -16.74 -13.33 -3.24
N PRO A 142 -17.26 -12.42 -2.40
CA PRO A 142 -17.59 -12.77 -1.03
C PRO A 142 -18.68 -13.83 -1.10
N GLY A 143 -18.35 -15.06 -0.72
CA GLY A 143 -19.27 -16.20 -0.78
C GLY A 143 -20.63 -15.80 -0.20
N THR A 144 -21.66 -15.92 -1.02
CA THR A 144 -23.07 -15.69 -0.67
C THR A 144 -23.54 -16.62 0.43
#